data_AF-A0A6P1WCB3-F1
#
_entry.id   AF-A0A6P1WCB3-F1
#
_cell.length_a   1.000
_cell.length_b   1.000
_cell.length_c   1.000
_cell.angle_alpha   90.00
_cell.angle_beta   90.00
_cell.angle_gamma   90.00
#
_symmetry.space_group_name_H-M   'P 1'
#
loop_
_entity.id
_entity.type
_entity.pdbx_description
1 polymer ?
#
loop_
_entity_poly.entity_id
_entity_poly.type
_entity_poly.pdbx_seq_one_letter_code
_entity_poly.pdbx_strand_id
1 'polypeptide(L)'
;MALSLAACSGKTDADQSILNEAATFHNEAINVQEQVEPLIDEIDSVRTVLIKKMTPEAKITAQSLDSLKTAFEQWEENLVEVPGMKHEHHHEHDKGHHHHHNSDTKDLPADQMRDLQQAFLTNIKQIQQQTQQAMEQAKSIQ
;
A
#
# COMPACT_ATOMS: atom_id res chain seq x y z
N MET A 1 23.65 -36.55 29.82
CA MET A 1 22.82 -35.36 30.05
C MET A 1 22.48 -34.78 28.69
N ALA A 2 21.33 -35.14 28.14
CA ALA A 2 20.84 -34.59 26.88
C ALA A 2 19.73 -33.60 27.24
N LEU A 3 20.04 -32.30 27.23
CA LEU A 3 19.02 -31.26 27.28
C LEU A 3 18.42 -31.18 25.88
N SER A 4 17.25 -31.79 25.70
CA SER A 4 16.46 -31.65 24.49
C SER A 4 15.94 -30.21 24.42
N LEU A 5 16.47 -29.44 23.47
CA LEU A 5 15.94 -28.14 23.05
C LEU A 5 14.56 -28.38 22.40
N ALA A 6 13.50 -28.40 23.19
CA ALA A 6 12.15 -28.25 22.70
C ALA A 6 11.88 -26.76 22.44
N ALA A 7 12.51 -26.21 21.40
CA ALA A 7 12.14 -24.93 20.81
C ALA A 7 11.46 -25.19 19.46
N CYS A 8 10.34 -25.91 19.51
CA CYS A 8 9.37 -25.89 18.42
C CYS A 8 8.43 -24.73 18.68
N SER A 9 8.79 -23.56 18.15
CA SER A 9 8.03 -22.31 18.13
C SER A 9 6.78 -22.43 17.24
N GLY A 10 5.82 -23.25 17.67
CA GLY A 10 4.46 -23.18 17.16
C GLY A 10 3.83 -21.87 17.61
N LYS A 11 3.30 -21.07 16.68
CA LYS A 11 2.52 -19.87 16.99
C LYS A 11 1.40 -20.23 17.96
N THR A 12 1.22 -19.44 19.01
CA THR A 12 0.16 -19.66 20.01
C THR A 12 -1.20 -19.23 19.46
N ASP A 13 -2.29 -19.68 20.08
CA ASP A 13 -3.66 -19.20 19.72
C ASP A 13 -3.78 -17.68 19.84
N ALA A 14 -3.06 -17.07 20.79
CA ALA A 14 -3.00 -15.63 20.96
C ALA A 14 -2.28 -14.94 19.77
N ASP A 15 -1.14 -15.47 19.33
CA ASP A 15 -0.43 -14.96 18.15
C ASP A 15 -1.29 -15.10 16.90
N GLN A 16 -2.03 -16.21 16.76
CA GLN A 16 -2.91 -16.43 15.61
C GLN A 16 -4.05 -15.40 15.58
N SER A 17 -4.62 -15.05 16.73
CA SER A 17 -5.63 -13.99 16.80
C SER A 17 -5.09 -12.64 16.32
N ILE A 18 -3.87 -12.29 16.71
CA ILE A 18 -3.22 -11.02 16.29
C ILE A 18 -2.90 -11.05 14.80
N LEU A 19 -2.46 -12.18 14.26
CA LEU A 19 -2.21 -12.33 12.82
C LEU A 19 -3.49 -12.26 11.98
N ASN A 20 -4.63 -12.72 12.52
CA ASN A 20 -5.93 -12.53 11.85
C ASN A 20 -6.34 -11.04 11.82
N GLU A 21 -5.98 -10.27 12.84
CA GLU A 21 -6.19 -8.82 12.86
C GLU A 21 -5.27 -8.12 11.83
N ALA A 22 -3.98 -8.49 11.80
CA ALA A 22 -3.04 -8.02 10.78
C ALA A 22 -3.54 -8.31 9.36
N ALA A 23 -4.08 -9.51 9.15
CA ALA A 23 -4.69 -9.93 7.89
C ALA A 23 -5.89 -9.08 7.48
N THR A 24 -6.70 -8.66 8.46
CA THR A 24 -7.84 -7.77 8.24
C THR A 24 -7.35 -6.41 7.74
N PHE A 25 -6.34 -5.82 8.39
CA PHE A 25 -5.78 -4.55 7.95
C PHE A 25 -5.13 -4.63 6.56
N HIS A 26 -4.42 -5.73 6.27
CA HIS A 26 -3.83 -5.95 4.95
C HIS A 26 -4.92 -5.98 3.86
N ASN A 27 -5.96 -6.79 4.03
CA ASN A 27 -7.05 -6.89 3.05
C ASN A 27 -7.78 -5.55 2.86
N GLU A 28 -8.01 -4.80 3.95
CA GLU A 28 -8.54 -3.45 3.83
C GLU A 28 -7.62 -2.52 3.04
N ALA A 29 -6.30 -2.65 3.21
CA ALA A 29 -5.32 -1.82 2.51
C ALA A 29 -5.31 -2.13 1.01
N ILE A 30 -5.38 -3.42 0.63
CA ILE A 30 -5.56 -3.87 -0.76
C ILE A 30 -6.86 -3.32 -1.36
N ASN A 31 -7.98 -3.41 -0.64
CA ASN A 31 -9.25 -2.85 -1.13
C ASN A 31 -9.16 -1.33 -1.37
N VAL A 32 -8.37 -0.60 -0.57
CA VAL A 32 -8.15 0.84 -0.79
C VAL A 32 -7.20 1.08 -1.97
N GLN A 33 -6.16 0.26 -2.13
CA GLN A 33 -5.27 0.27 -3.29
C GLN A 33 -6.07 0.14 -4.60
N GLU A 34 -6.93 -0.89 -4.70
CA GLU A 34 -7.78 -1.13 -5.89
C GLU A 34 -8.68 0.07 -6.23
N GLN A 35 -9.08 0.86 -5.23
CA GLN A 35 -9.90 2.06 -5.44
C GLN A 35 -9.09 3.29 -5.87
N VAL A 36 -7.82 3.40 -5.44
CA VAL A 36 -6.99 4.57 -5.74
C VAL A 36 -6.15 4.38 -7.00
N GLU A 37 -5.77 3.15 -7.35
CA GLU A 37 -4.94 2.82 -8.51
C GLU A 37 -5.48 3.41 -9.83
N PRO A 38 -6.79 3.34 -10.16
CA PRO A 38 -7.30 3.99 -11.37
C PRO A 38 -7.10 5.52 -11.38
N LEU A 39 -7.16 6.17 -10.21
CA LEU A 39 -6.91 7.61 -10.10
C LEU A 39 -5.43 7.93 -10.29
N ILE A 40 -4.53 7.06 -9.80
CA ILE A 40 -3.09 7.16 -10.01
C ILE A 40 -2.76 7.00 -11.50
N ASP A 41 -3.38 6.05 -12.19
CA ASP A 41 -3.22 5.84 -13.63
C ASP A 41 -3.66 7.06 -14.46
N GLU A 42 -4.69 7.78 -14.01
CA GLU A 42 -5.17 9.00 -14.67
C GLU A 42 -4.20 10.19 -14.53
N ILE A 43 -3.29 10.19 -13.54
CA ILE A 43 -2.42 11.33 -13.19
C ILE A 43 -1.64 11.84 -14.40
N ASP A 44 -1.03 10.97 -15.20
CA ASP A 44 -0.16 11.39 -16.31
C ASP A 44 -0.95 12.20 -17.36
N SER A 45 -2.20 11.81 -17.59
CA SER A 45 -3.10 12.50 -18.52
C SER A 45 -3.49 13.88 -17.99
N VAL A 46 -3.89 13.97 -16.72
CA VAL A 46 -4.31 15.20 -16.05
C VAL A 46 -3.13 16.18 -15.96
N ARG A 47 -1.98 15.69 -15.55
CA ARG A 47 -0.73 16.44 -15.48
C ARG A 47 -0.36 17.08 -16.81
N THR A 48 -0.48 16.33 -17.91
CA THR A 48 -0.19 16.83 -19.25
C THR A 48 -1.09 18.02 -19.63
N VAL A 49 -2.35 18.02 -19.19
CA VAL A 49 -3.27 19.15 -19.38
C VAL A 49 -2.87 20.34 -18.50
N LEU A 50 -2.57 20.10 -17.22
CA LEU A 50 -2.20 21.15 -16.26
C LEU A 50 -0.93 21.92 -16.69
N ILE A 51 0.12 21.21 -17.11
CA ILE A 51 1.40 21.83 -17.49
C ILE A 51 1.22 22.80 -18.68
N LYS A 52 0.26 22.54 -19.58
CA LYS A 52 -0.04 23.42 -20.72
C LYS A 52 -0.68 24.75 -20.31
N LYS A 53 -1.31 24.83 -19.13
CA LYS A 53 -1.95 26.06 -18.64
C LYS A 53 -0.93 27.12 -18.23
N MET A 54 0.30 26.72 -17.90
CA MET A 54 1.41 27.61 -17.51
C MET A 54 1.09 28.57 -16.35
N THR A 55 0.11 28.26 -15.51
CA THR A 55 -0.18 29.03 -14.29
C THR A 55 0.60 28.45 -13.10
N PRO A 56 0.93 29.28 -12.08
CA PRO A 56 1.57 28.78 -10.86
C PRO A 56 0.75 27.69 -10.17
N GLU A 57 -0.57 27.87 -10.11
CA GLU A 57 -1.50 26.91 -9.52
C GLU A 57 -1.49 25.56 -10.25
N ALA A 58 -1.58 25.57 -11.59
CA ALA A 58 -1.53 24.34 -12.37
C ALA A 58 -0.19 23.60 -12.20
N LYS A 59 0.92 24.35 -12.09
CA LYS A 59 2.24 23.77 -11.84
C LYS A 59 2.33 23.12 -10.46
N ILE A 60 1.81 23.77 -9.43
CA ILE A 60 1.79 23.23 -8.06
C ILE A 60 0.93 21.96 -8.02
N THR A 61 -0.27 21.99 -8.60
CA THR A 61 -1.15 20.80 -8.65
C THR A 61 -0.50 19.65 -9.41
N ALA A 62 0.16 19.92 -10.55
CA ALA A 62 0.89 18.88 -11.30
C ALA A 62 2.02 18.25 -10.47
N GLN A 63 2.77 19.04 -9.69
CA GLN A 63 3.82 18.54 -8.80
C GLN A 63 3.27 17.70 -7.64
N SER A 64 2.11 18.08 -7.10
CA SER A 64 1.41 17.28 -6.08
C SER A 64 1.00 15.92 -6.62
N LEU A 65 0.48 15.86 -7.85
CA LEU A 65 0.13 14.60 -8.49
C LEU A 65 1.36 13.71 -8.74
N ASP A 66 2.49 14.27 -9.21
CA ASP A 66 3.75 13.54 -9.37
C ASP A 66 4.22 12.92 -8.03
N SER A 67 4.09 13.69 -6.95
CA SER A 67 4.49 13.24 -5.61
C SER A 67 3.58 12.11 -5.09
N LEU A 68 2.28 12.18 -5.39
CA LEU A 68 1.31 11.16 -4.98
C LEU A 68 1.50 9.84 -5.73
N LYS A 69 1.78 9.90 -7.04
CA LYS A 69 2.15 8.72 -7.83
C LYS A 69 3.38 8.02 -7.24
N THR A 70 4.43 8.80 -6.93
CA THR A 70 5.65 8.25 -6.30
C THR A 70 5.36 7.64 -4.92
N ALA A 71 4.52 8.29 -4.10
CA ALA A 71 4.17 7.78 -2.78
C ALA A 71 3.35 6.47 -2.86
N PHE A 72 2.46 6.35 -3.85
CA PHE A 72 1.71 5.13 -4.12
C PHE A 72 2.63 3.97 -4.55
N GLU A 73 3.51 4.21 -5.53
CA GLU A 73 4.50 3.22 -5.99
C GLU A 73 5.38 2.74 -4.83
N GLN A 74 5.85 3.66 -3.97
CA GLN A 74 6.61 3.31 -2.77
C GLN A 74 5.79 2.50 -1.77
N TRP A 75 4.51 2.81 -1.59
CA TRP A 75 3.64 2.03 -0.72
C TRP A 75 3.50 0.58 -1.23
N GLU A 76 3.29 0.39 -2.54
CA GLU A 76 3.17 -0.93 -3.16
C GLU A 76 4.46 -1.75 -3.04
N GLU A 77 5.61 -1.13 -3.34
CA GLU A 77 6.92 -1.79 -3.25
C GLU A 77 7.27 -2.24 -1.82
N ASN A 78 6.79 -1.52 -0.81
CA ASN A 78 7.05 -1.82 0.59
C ASN A 78 6.00 -2.72 1.24
N LEU A 79 4.83 -2.92 0.61
CA LEU A 79 3.76 -3.72 1.18
C LEU A 79 4.23 -5.14 1.46
N VAL A 80 4.05 -5.58 2.70
CA VAL A 80 4.44 -6.92 3.14
C VAL A 80 3.24 -7.82 3.32
N GLU A 81 3.38 -9.10 3.00
CA GLU A 81 2.36 -10.11 3.25
C GLU A 81 2.30 -10.51 4.73
N VAL A 82 1.12 -10.95 5.19
CA VAL A 82 0.93 -11.50 6.54
C VAL A 82 1.16 -13.02 6.51
N PRO A 83 2.03 -13.57 7.38
CA PRO A 83 2.31 -15.00 7.40
C PRO A 83 1.06 -15.86 7.63
N GLY A 84 0.87 -16.87 6.78
CA GLY A 84 -0.24 -17.82 6.90
C GLY A 84 -1.55 -17.37 6.25
N MET A 85 -1.60 -16.17 5.66
CA MET A 85 -2.68 -15.79 4.77
C MET A 85 -2.55 -16.50 3.41
N LYS A 86 -3.67 -16.99 2.89
CA LYS A 86 -3.79 -17.33 1.48
C LYS A 86 -4.29 -16.09 0.76
N HIS A 87 -3.40 -15.35 0.12
CA HIS A 87 -3.81 -14.35 -0.86
C HIS A 87 -4.06 -15.06 -2.18
N GLU A 88 -5.27 -14.90 -2.74
CA GLU A 88 -5.44 -15.11 -4.17
C GLU A 88 -4.83 -13.89 -4.85
N HIS A 89 -3.65 -14.05 -5.44
CA HIS A 89 -3.01 -13.00 -6.24
C HIS A 89 -3.84 -12.78 -7.52
N HIS A 90 -4.98 -12.11 -7.44
CA HIS A 90 -5.69 -11.57 -8.59
C HIS A 90 -5.09 -10.20 -8.96
N HIS A 91 -3.80 -10.18 -9.26
CA HIS A 91 -3.18 -9.05 -9.95
C HIS A 91 -2.68 -9.53 -11.31
N GLU A 92 -3.61 -9.95 -12.18
CA GLU A 92 -3.34 -10.06 -13.62
C GLU A 92 -3.49 -8.68 -14.27
N HIS A 93 -2.49 -7.81 -14.08
CA HIS A 93 -2.28 -6.67 -14.96
C HIS A 93 -0.82 -6.65 -15.43
N ASP A 94 -0.67 -7.10 -16.69
CA ASP A 94 0.55 -7.26 -17.47
C ASP A 94 1.18 -5.93 -17.88
N LYS A 95 1.58 -5.08 -16.90
CA LYS A 95 2.49 -3.94 -17.11
C LYS A 95 3.35 -3.66 -15.88
N GLY A 96 4.31 -4.53 -15.63
CA GLY A 96 5.35 -4.31 -14.64
C GLY A 96 5.35 -5.44 -13.63
N HIS A 97 6.36 -6.29 -13.70
CA HIS A 97 6.63 -7.27 -12.66
C HIS A 97 7.06 -6.52 -11.38
N HIS A 98 6.10 -6.01 -10.61
CA HIS A 98 6.32 -5.60 -9.24
C HIS A 98 6.53 -6.88 -8.44
N HIS A 99 7.77 -7.34 -8.43
CA HIS A 99 8.21 -8.36 -7.50
C HIS A 99 8.07 -7.76 -6.11
N HIS A 100 6.96 -8.04 -5.41
CA HIS A 100 6.93 -7.87 -3.96
C HIS A 100 8.16 -8.60 -3.44
N HIS A 101 9.15 -7.85 -2.98
CA HIS A 101 10.27 -8.44 -2.28
C HIS A 101 9.62 -9.13 -1.09
N ASN A 102 9.69 -10.46 -1.10
CA ASN A 102 9.40 -11.31 0.04
C ASN A 102 10.47 -10.95 1.09
N SER A 103 10.37 -9.76 1.69
CA SER A 103 11.10 -9.44 2.89
C SER A 103 10.61 -10.47 3.90
N ASP A 104 11.54 -11.19 4.52
CA ASP A 104 11.26 -12.31 5.42
C ASP A 104 10.56 -11.82 6.69
N THR A 105 9.34 -11.30 6.56
CA THR A 105 8.47 -10.85 7.64
C THR A 105 7.90 -12.02 8.44
N LYS A 106 8.23 -13.25 8.03
CA LYS A 106 7.92 -14.50 8.74
C LYS A 106 8.47 -14.52 10.17
N ASP A 107 9.52 -13.72 10.43
CA ASP A 107 10.17 -13.60 11.72
C ASP A 107 9.71 -12.39 12.55
N LEU A 108 8.81 -11.54 12.02
CA LEU A 108 8.24 -10.44 12.82
C LEU A 108 7.33 -11.00 13.94
N PRO A 109 7.45 -10.48 15.17
CA PRO A 109 6.46 -10.70 16.21
C PRO A 109 5.04 -10.35 15.74
N ALA A 110 4.03 -11.09 16.19
CA ALA A 110 2.67 -10.94 15.69
C ALA A 110 2.09 -9.53 15.91
N ASP A 111 2.40 -8.91 17.05
CA ASP A 111 2.01 -7.53 17.38
C ASP A 111 2.68 -6.52 16.45
N GLN A 112 3.98 -6.67 16.17
CA GLN A 112 4.69 -5.82 15.22
C GLN A 112 4.15 -5.99 13.79
N MET A 113 3.78 -7.21 13.39
CA MET A 113 3.12 -7.47 12.11
C MET A 113 1.78 -6.74 12.04
N ARG A 114 0.94 -6.84 13.08
CA ARG A 114 -0.34 -6.12 13.13
C ARG A 114 -0.15 -4.61 13.02
N ASP A 115 0.76 -4.04 13.82
CA ASP A 115 0.99 -2.59 13.82
C ASP A 115 1.54 -2.11 12.47
N LEU A 116 2.38 -2.92 11.83
CA LEU A 116 2.88 -2.66 10.48
C LEU A 116 1.75 -2.64 9.44
N GLN A 117 0.86 -3.64 9.45
CA GLN A 117 -0.29 -3.67 8.53
C GLN A 117 -1.27 -2.52 8.79
N GLN A 118 -1.47 -2.14 10.06
CA GLN A 118 -2.26 -0.97 10.42
C GLN A 118 -1.63 0.33 9.89
N ALA A 119 -0.30 0.45 9.93
CA ALA A 119 0.42 1.58 9.37
C ALA A 119 0.29 1.64 7.84
N PHE A 120 0.40 0.50 7.14
CA PHE A 120 0.15 0.42 5.69
C PHE A 120 -1.27 0.85 5.33
N LEU A 121 -2.28 0.35 6.05
CA LEU A 121 -3.68 0.75 5.87
C LEU A 121 -3.89 2.26 6.08
N THR A 122 -3.27 2.82 7.11
CA THR A 122 -3.36 4.25 7.40
C THR A 122 -2.71 5.07 6.28
N ASN A 123 -1.54 4.64 5.81
CA ASN A 123 -0.81 5.34 4.76
C ASN A 123 -1.57 5.33 3.43
N ILE A 124 -2.11 4.18 3.00
CA ILE A 124 -2.86 4.12 1.74
C ILE A 124 -4.17 4.91 1.78
N LYS A 125 -4.85 4.95 2.94
CA LYS A 125 -6.03 5.83 3.16
C LYS A 125 -5.66 7.30 3.03
N GLN A 126 -4.48 7.70 3.52
CA GLN A 126 -3.98 9.07 3.35
C GLN A 126 -3.66 9.37 1.89
N ILE A 127 -2.98 8.46 1.19
CA ILE A 127 -2.69 8.60 -0.25
C ILE A 127 -3.99 8.73 -1.04
N GLN A 128 -5.00 7.90 -0.76
CA GLN A 128 -6.32 7.97 -1.38
C GLN A 128 -6.96 9.35 -1.20
N GLN A 129 -7.03 9.84 0.03
CA GLN A 129 -7.63 11.14 0.33
C GLN A 129 -6.90 12.27 -0.41
N GLN A 130 -5.58 12.29 -0.37
CA GLN A 130 -4.77 13.32 -1.01
C GLN A 130 -4.88 13.27 -2.55
N THR A 131 -4.96 12.07 -3.11
CA THR A 131 -5.18 11.85 -4.55
C THR A 131 -6.53 12.39 -4.99
N GLN A 132 -7.60 12.07 -4.26
CA GLN A 132 -8.94 12.60 -4.54
C GLN A 132 -8.95 14.13 -4.51
N GLN A 133 -8.36 14.75 -3.48
CA GLN A 133 -8.27 16.21 -3.35
C GLN A 133 -7.46 16.84 -4.49
N ALA A 134 -6.32 16.26 -4.84
CA ALA A 134 -5.48 16.78 -5.93
C ALA A 134 -6.18 16.65 -7.29
N MET A 135 -6.94 15.57 -7.51
CA MET A 135 -7.73 15.37 -8.72
C MET A 135 -8.91 16.34 -8.82
N GLU A 136 -9.59 16.63 -7.70
CA GLU A 136 -10.62 17.68 -7.64
C GLU A 136 -10.05 19.06 -7.95
N GLN A 137 -8.91 19.40 -7.34
CA GLN A 137 -8.20 20.65 -7.62
C GLN A 137 -7.76 20.73 -9.09
N ALA A 138 -7.32 19.62 -9.69
CA ALA A 138 -6.96 19.59 -11.10
C ALA A 138 -8.17 19.90 -11.98
N LYS A 139 -9.35 19.35 -11.66
CA LYS A 139 -10.61 19.62 -12.38
C LYS A 139 -11.04 21.08 -12.29
N SER A 140 -10.78 21.78 -11.18
CA SER A 140 -11.13 23.21 -11.05
C SER A 140 -10.21 24.14 -11.85
N ILE A 141 -9.02 23.68 -12.22
CA ILE A 141 -8.03 24.44 -13.02
C ILE A 141 -8.23 24.22 -14.52
N GLN A 142 -8.79 23.08 -14.91
CA GLN A 142 -9.06 22.73 -16.32
C GLN A 142 -10.09 23.67 -16.94
#